data_AF-A0A3N2RB51-F1
#
_entry.id   AF-A0A3N2RB51-F1
#
_cell.length_a   1.000
_cell.length_b   1.000
_cell.length_c   1.000
_cell.angle_alpha   90.00
_cell.angle_beta   90.00
_cell.angle_gamma   90.00
#
_symmetry.space_group_name_H-M   'P 1'
#
loop_
_entity.id
_entity.type
_entity.pdbx_description
1 polymer ?
#
loop_
_entity_poly.entity_id
_entity_poly.type
_entity_poly.pdbx_seq_one_letter_code
_entity_poly.pdbx_strand_id
1 'polypeptide(L)'
;MPTARLAAGFALAVCLAGASTLAPAATRAATTPPPRSAAEPTVAEWVARLRQRAAASQRSPAVRADYLALLRAQNLDERQAPYADFAWLRLLFEATRDGGYWNLRWAITDREPTSEAIWRQWQALRAPAPDRASAVAECDELSAFYAALARLGGVGDVGLLWPTANHTVAVWRLPGPPREARVVVPTTLIFLSRYDSFGTRGFDPWKQKRIYPYARNDIAPTQRLPPALTAFLLAQADRYADASGLSLQRLRELREGVLKGSLSAAEAASRARRQREALPAGAAADLAAYTHFIEAMRGRGPALD
;
A
#
# COMPACT_ATOMS: atom_id res chain seq x y z
N MET A 1 87.31 -32.64 -11.70
CA MET A 1 88.69 -32.10 -11.66
C MET A 1 88.94 -31.33 -12.95
N PRO A 2 89.78 -30.28 -12.95
CA PRO A 2 89.59 -28.90 -12.49
C PRO A 2 89.39 -27.93 -13.70
N THR A 3 88.90 -26.69 -13.55
CA THR A 3 89.76 -25.53 -13.29
C THR A 3 88.95 -24.35 -12.74
N ALA A 4 89.56 -23.69 -11.76
CA ALA A 4 89.12 -22.47 -11.11
C ALA A 4 89.53 -21.22 -11.90
N ARG A 5 88.78 -20.12 -11.76
CA ARG A 5 89.33 -18.76 -11.78
C ARG A 5 88.64 -17.88 -10.74
N LEU A 6 89.49 -17.30 -9.89
CA LEU A 6 89.24 -16.26 -8.90
C LEU A 6 89.04 -14.88 -9.57
N ALA A 7 88.28 -14.00 -8.91
CA ALA A 7 88.63 -12.59 -8.69
C ALA A 7 87.66 -11.99 -7.65
N ALA A 8 88.17 -11.64 -6.46
CA ALA A 8 88.26 -10.27 -5.93
C ALA A 8 86.89 -9.60 -5.69
N GLY A 9 86.43 -9.33 -4.46
CA GLY A 9 87.15 -8.84 -3.29
C GLY A 9 86.94 -7.33 -3.18
N PHE A 10 85.92 -6.89 -2.46
CA PHE A 10 85.89 -5.56 -1.84
C PHE A 10 85.04 -5.59 -0.57
N ALA A 11 85.70 -5.34 0.55
CA ALA A 11 85.10 -5.12 1.85
C ALA A 11 84.53 -3.69 1.91
N LEU A 12 83.33 -3.54 2.47
CA LEU A 12 82.88 -2.26 3.00
C LEU A 12 82.18 -2.51 4.35
N ALA A 13 82.89 -2.13 5.42
CA ALA A 13 82.30 -1.94 6.73
C ALA A 13 81.61 -0.57 6.75
N VAL A 14 80.32 -0.52 7.06
CA VAL A 14 79.61 0.74 7.38
C VAL A 14 78.67 0.50 8.57
N CYS A 15 79.07 1.12 9.68
CA CYS A 15 78.33 1.71 10.79
C CYS A 15 76.90 1.23 11.10
N LEU A 16 76.76 0.56 12.26
CA LEU A 16 75.53 0.52 13.04
C LEU A 16 75.14 1.93 13.52
N ALA A 17 74.01 2.44 13.02
CA ALA A 17 73.27 3.52 13.65
C ALA A 17 71.88 3.00 14.01
N GLY A 18 71.57 2.99 15.30
CA GLY A 18 70.29 2.57 15.83
C GLY A 18 69.17 3.52 15.42
N ALA A 19 68.06 2.95 14.95
CA ALA A 19 66.77 3.61 14.90
C ALA A 19 65.73 2.66 15.51
N SER A 20 65.32 2.97 16.74
CA SER A 20 64.21 2.32 17.42
C SER A 20 62.92 2.63 16.67
N THR A 21 62.42 1.69 15.88
CA THR A 21 61.09 1.79 15.26
C THR A 21 60.03 1.45 16.31
N LEU A 22 59.34 2.49 16.79
CA LEU A 22 58.06 2.36 17.48
C LEU A 22 57.09 1.61 16.56
N ALA A 23 56.71 0.40 16.94
CA ALA A 23 55.64 -0.33 16.29
C ALA A 23 54.33 0.49 16.40
N PRO A 24 53.59 0.71 15.30
CA PRO A 24 52.32 1.40 15.38
C PRO A 24 51.34 0.54 16.19
N ALA A 25 50.70 1.16 17.18
CA ALA A 25 49.61 0.57 17.93
C ALA A 25 48.53 0.08 16.95
N ALA A 26 48.25 -1.22 16.97
CA ALA A 26 47.15 -1.80 16.23
C ALA A 26 45.84 -1.20 16.74
N THR A 27 45.28 -0.26 15.98
CA THR A 27 43.93 0.24 16.21
C THR A 27 42.99 -0.95 16.07
N ARG A 28 42.45 -1.42 17.20
CA ARG A 28 41.36 -2.39 17.23
C ARG A 28 40.24 -1.81 16.35
N ALA A 29 40.05 -2.39 15.17
CA ALA A 29 38.90 -2.10 14.35
C ALA A 29 37.67 -2.33 15.22
N ALA A 30 36.91 -1.26 15.48
CA ALA A 30 35.61 -1.39 16.10
C ALA A 30 34.78 -2.30 15.19
N THR A 31 34.49 -3.50 15.68
CA THR A 31 33.51 -4.37 15.05
C THR A 31 32.18 -3.64 15.08
N THR A 32 31.78 -3.08 13.94
CA THR A 32 30.43 -2.60 13.72
C THR A 32 29.49 -3.75 14.09
N PRO A 33 28.55 -3.56 15.04
CA PRO A 33 27.58 -4.61 15.33
C PRO A 33 26.87 -4.98 14.02
N PRO A 34 26.56 -6.27 13.79
CA PRO A 34 25.80 -6.67 12.61
C PRO A 34 24.55 -5.78 12.52
N PRO A 35 24.12 -5.37 11.31
CA PRO A 35 22.91 -4.58 11.17
C PRO A 35 21.82 -5.32 11.93
N ARG A 36 21.25 -4.67 12.96
CA ARG A 36 20.08 -5.19 13.66
C ARG A 36 19.10 -5.56 12.55
N SER A 37 18.74 -6.84 12.47
CA SER A 37 17.57 -7.26 11.69
C SER A 37 16.49 -6.24 12.02
N ALA A 38 16.07 -5.47 11.01
CA ALA A 38 15.05 -4.45 11.21
C ALA A 38 13.86 -5.18 11.83
N ALA A 39 13.50 -4.80 13.06
CA ALA A 39 12.40 -5.44 13.74
C ALA A 39 11.17 -5.35 12.84
N GLU A 40 10.40 -6.44 12.75
CA GLU A 40 9.20 -6.43 11.93
C GLU A 40 8.30 -5.27 12.35
N PRO A 41 7.83 -4.45 11.39
CA PRO A 41 7.02 -3.28 11.71
C PRO A 41 5.71 -3.71 12.35
N THR A 42 5.31 -2.99 13.39
CA THR A 42 4.00 -3.15 14.01
C THR A 42 2.91 -2.58 13.12
N VAL A 43 1.66 -3.02 13.34
CA VAL A 43 0.48 -2.45 12.68
C VAL A 43 0.38 -0.95 12.93
N ALA A 44 0.69 -0.49 14.15
CA ALA A 44 0.69 0.94 14.48
C ALA A 44 1.70 1.74 13.64
N GLU A 45 2.93 1.24 13.49
CA GLU A 45 3.96 1.88 12.68
C GLU A 45 3.59 1.87 11.19
N TRP A 46 3.04 0.77 10.69
CA TRP A 46 2.56 0.68 9.32
C TRP A 46 1.41 1.66 9.03
N VAL A 47 0.41 1.73 9.92
CA VAL A 47 -0.70 2.70 9.82
C VAL A 47 -0.18 4.13 9.88
N ALA A 48 0.78 4.44 10.76
CA ALA A 48 1.40 5.77 10.84
C ALA A 48 2.08 6.16 9.52
N ARG A 49 2.80 5.23 8.87
CA ARG A 49 3.42 5.46 7.55
C ARG A 49 2.37 5.68 6.47
N LEU A 50 1.29 4.92 6.46
CA LEU A 50 0.20 5.15 5.51
C LEU A 50 -0.52 6.49 5.75
N ARG A 51 -0.68 6.92 7.01
CA ARG A 51 -1.21 8.26 7.34
C ARG A 51 -0.32 9.37 6.82
N GLN A 52 1.00 9.25 6.98
CA GLN A 52 1.96 10.18 6.36
C GLN A 52 1.81 10.19 4.84
N ARG A 53 1.64 9.01 4.22
CA ARG A 53 1.47 8.91 2.77
C ARG A 53 0.17 9.56 2.27
N ALA A 54 -0.93 9.36 2.99
CA ALA A 54 -2.21 10.03 2.72
C ALA A 54 -2.13 11.55 2.92
N ALA A 55 -1.37 12.02 3.91
CA ALA A 55 -1.11 13.45 4.09
C ALA A 55 -0.32 14.01 2.88
N ALA A 56 0.72 13.30 2.43
CA ALA A 56 1.49 13.71 1.27
C ALA A 56 0.67 13.77 -0.02
N SER A 57 -0.33 12.88 -0.19
CA SER A 57 -1.17 12.83 -1.39
C SER A 57 -2.14 14.01 -1.52
N GLN A 58 -2.37 14.77 -0.45
CA GLN A 58 -3.19 15.98 -0.50
C GLN A 58 -2.64 17.04 -1.45
N ARG A 59 -1.33 16.99 -1.75
CA ARG A 59 -0.66 17.87 -2.73
C ARG A 59 -0.95 17.51 -4.18
N SER A 60 -1.51 16.32 -4.45
CA SER A 60 -1.86 15.91 -5.80
C SER A 60 -3.11 16.67 -6.29
N PRO A 61 -3.05 17.33 -7.45
CA PRO A 61 -4.22 17.95 -8.06
C PRO A 61 -5.36 16.95 -8.32
N ALA A 62 -5.04 15.69 -8.64
CA ALA A 62 -6.04 14.65 -8.89
C ALA A 62 -6.80 14.28 -7.60
N VAL A 63 -6.08 14.15 -6.48
CA VAL A 63 -6.69 13.87 -5.17
C VAL A 63 -7.57 15.03 -4.72
N ARG A 64 -7.12 16.28 -4.95
CA ARG A 64 -7.92 17.47 -4.68
C ARG A 64 -9.18 17.52 -5.55
N ALA A 65 -9.08 17.15 -6.83
CA ALA A 65 -10.22 17.09 -7.73
C ALA A 65 -11.27 16.06 -7.27
N ASP A 66 -10.83 14.87 -6.86
CA ASP A 66 -11.70 13.83 -6.30
C ASP A 66 -12.40 14.30 -5.02
N TYR A 67 -11.67 15.00 -4.13
CA TYR A 67 -12.24 15.59 -2.91
C TYR A 67 -13.34 16.61 -3.21
N LEU A 68 -13.07 17.56 -4.10
CA LEU A 68 -14.04 18.58 -4.48
C LEU A 68 -15.26 17.95 -5.19
N ALA A 69 -15.05 16.86 -5.94
CA ALA A 69 -16.14 16.10 -6.55
C ALA A 69 -17.00 15.42 -5.48
N LEU A 70 -16.40 14.82 -4.44
CA LEU A 70 -17.14 14.26 -3.31
C LEU A 70 -17.98 15.32 -2.60
N LEU A 71 -17.38 16.47 -2.26
CA LEU A 71 -18.09 17.55 -1.57
C LEU A 71 -19.33 17.99 -2.35
N ARG A 72 -19.18 18.23 -3.66
CA ARG A 72 -20.31 18.56 -4.54
C ARG A 72 -21.34 17.44 -4.60
N ALA A 73 -20.90 16.19 -4.73
CA ALA A 73 -21.80 15.04 -4.84
C ALA A 73 -22.55 14.74 -3.53
N GLN A 74 -22.01 15.13 -2.38
CA GLN A 74 -22.62 14.89 -1.08
C GLN A 74 -23.24 16.14 -0.46
N ASN A 75 -23.18 17.28 -1.17
CA ASN A 75 -23.61 18.59 -0.68
C ASN A 75 -22.96 18.93 0.69
N LEU A 76 -21.64 18.76 0.74
CA LEU A 76 -20.81 18.99 1.92
C LEU A 76 -19.89 20.18 1.71
N ASP A 77 -19.50 20.81 2.81
CA ASP A 77 -18.37 21.73 2.85
C ASP A 77 -17.11 21.12 3.48
N GLU A 78 -15.99 21.85 3.44
CA GLU A 78 -14.71 21.38 3.97
C GLU A 78 -14.66 21.28 5.50
N ARG A 79 -15.59 21.93 6.22
CA ARG A 79 -15.70 21.81 7.69
C ARG A 79 -16.40 20.51 8.06
N GLN A 80 -17.36 20.08 7.25
CA GLN A 80 -18.09 18.82 7.45
C GLN A 80 -17.25 17.61 7.08
N ALA A 81 -16.38 17.70 6.07
CA ALA A 81 -15.55 16.59 5.62
C ALA A 81 -14.08 17.01 5.55
N PRO A 82 -13.30 16.92 6.64
CA PRO A 82 -11.90 17.35 6.62
C PRO A 82 -11.09 16.66 5.51
N TYR A 83 -10.33 17.46 4.75
CA TYR A 83 -9.57 16.94 3.58
C TYR A 83 -8.56 15.85 3.96
N ALA A 84 -7.99 15.92 5.18
CA ALA A 84 -7.08 14.90 5.69
C ALA A 84 -7.77 13.54 5.93
N ASP A 85 -9.00 13.55 6.42
CA ASP A 85 -9.77 12.33 6.63
C ASP A 85 -10.21 11.74 5.29
N PHE A 86 -10.65 12.59 4.36
CA PHE A 86 -10.90 12.17 2.98
C PHE A 86 -9.67 11.49 2.35
N ALA A 87 -8.49 12.11 2.43
CA ALA A 87 -7.28 11.56 1.82
C ALA A 87 -6.90 10.19 2.42
N TRP A 88 -7.05 10.04 3.74
CA TRP A 88 -6.85 8.76 4.42
C TRP A 88 -7.85 7.69 3.97
N LEU A 89 -9.14 8.02 4.02
CA LEU A 89 -10.24 7.12 3.69
C LEU A 89 -10.23 6.73 2.21
N ARG A 90 -9.86 7.65 1.32
CA ARG A 90 -9.67 7.38 -0.11
C ARG A 90 -8.48 6.46 -0.36
N LEU A 91 -7.35 6.70 0.31
CA LEU A 91 -6.19 5.81 0.20
C LEU A 91 -6.60 4.38 0.56
N LEU A 92 -7.19 4.19 1.74
CA LEU A 92 -7.67 2.88 2.19
C LEU A 92 -8.65 2.27 1.18
N PHE A 93 -9.62 3.05 0.69
CA PHE A 93 -10.63 2.57 -0.24
C PHE A 93 -9.99 1.98 -1.51
N GLU A 94 -9.08 2.70 -2.14
CA GLU A 94 -8.41 2.25 -3.35
C GLU A 94 -7.45 1.08 -3.10
N ALA A 95 -6.93 0.97 -1.87
CA ALA A 95 -6.05 -0.12 -1.47
C ALA A 95 -6.82 -1.42 -1.20
N THR A 96 -7.90 -1.35 -0.44
CA THR A 96 -8.57 -2.50 0.19
C THR A 96 -9.73 -3.07 -0.60
N ARG A 97 -10.10 -2.46 -1.72
CA ARG A 97 -11.18 -2.98 -2.57
C ARG A 97 -10.73 -4.19 -3.40
N ASP A 98 -11.70 -4.93 -3.96
CA ASP A 98 -11.42 -6.02 -4.91
C ASP A 98 -10.59 -5.52 -6.10
N GLY A 99 -9.43 -6.14 -6.32
CA GLY A 99 -8.45 -5.69 -7.33
C GLY A 99 -7.78 -4.36 -6.99
N GLY A 100 -7.94 -3.85 -5.76
CA GLY A 100 -7.23 -2.69 -5.24
C GLY A 100 -5.72 -2.91 -5.25
N TYR A 101 -4.93 -1.86 -5.03
CA TYR A 101 -3.48 -1.96 -5.17
C TYR A 101 -2.78 -2.73 -4.03
N TRP A 102 -3.51 -3.21 -3.02
CA TRP A 102 -3.00 -4.24 -2.10
C TRP A 102 -3.35 -5.67 -2.52
N ASN A 103 -3.92 -5.84 -3.71
CA ASN A 103 -4.23 -7.14 -4.30
C ASN A 103 -5.17 -8.01 -3.45
N LEU A 104 -6.14 -7.40 -2.77
CA LEU A 104 -7.22 -8.18 -2.18
C LEU A 104 -8.11 -8.70 -3.32
N ARG A 105 -8.49 -9.97 -3.24
CA ARG A 105 -9.36 -10.62 -4.22
C ARG A 105 -10.69 -10.95 -3.58
N TRP A 106 -11.76 -10.48 -4.19
CA TRP A 106 -13.09 -10.86 -3.77
C TRP A 106 -13.42 -12.30 -4.16
N ALA A 107 -13.95 -13.06 -3.21
CA ALA A 107 -14.64 -14.33 -3.43
C ALA A 107 -15.66 -14.55 -2.31
N ILE A 108 -16.68 -15.38 -2.56
CA ILE A 108 -17.63 -15.80 -1.52
C ILE A 108 -16.88 -16.63 -0.49
N THR A 109 -17.01 -16.29 0.79
CA THR A 109 -16.41 -17.03 1.90
C THR A 109 -17.44 -17.51 2.92
N ASP A 110 -18.67 -16.98 2.87
CA ASP A 110 -19.78 -17.31 3.79
C ASP A 110 -19.39 -17.10 5.27
N ARG A 111 -18.70 -15.99 5.58
CA ARG A 111 -18.24 -15.63 6.93
C ARG A 111 -18.91 -14.35 7.42
N GLU A 112 -18.91 -14.17 8.73
CA GLU A 112 -19.35 -12.92 9.37
C GLU A 112 -18.40 -11.73 9.05
N PRO A 113 -18.91 -10.48 9.09
CA PRO A 113 -18.16 -9.25 8.78
C PRO A 113 -17.04 -9.00 9.79
N THR A 114 -15.89 -9.62 9.57
CA THR A 114 -14.68 -9.45 10.38
C THR A 114 -13.45 -9.38 9.48
N SER A 115 -12.42 -8.66 9.91
CA SER A 115 -11.16 -8.60 9.16
C SER A 115 -10.10 -9.63 9.60
N GLU A 116 -10.40 -10.45 10.61
CA GLU A 116 -9.48 -11.43 11.22
C GLU A 116 -8.92 -12.43 10.20
N ALA A 117 -9.72 -12.86 9.22
CA ALA A 117 -9.27 -13.78 8.18
C ALA A 117 -8.26 -13.12 7.22
N ILE A 118 -8.43 -11.84 6.90
CA ILE A 118 -7.46 -11.08 6.09
C ILE A 118 -6.15 -10.96 6.85
N TRP A 119 -6.18 -10.58 8.13
CA TRP A 119 -4.98 -10.50 8.98
C TRP A 119 -4.25 -11.83 9.07
N ARG A 120 -4.96 -12.95 9.25
CA ARG A 120 -4.36 -14.29 9.29
C ARG A 120 -3.68 -14.67 7.97
N GLN A 121 -4.32 -14.39 6.82
CA GLN A 121 -3.72 -14.62 5.51
C GLN A 121 -2.44 -13.79 5.33
N TRP A 122 -2.49 -12.52 5.71
CA TRP A 122 -1.36 -11.62 5.66
C TRP A 122 -0.20 -12.06 6.55
N GLN A 123 -0.46 -12.60 7.74
CA GLN A 123 0.59 -13.18 8.60
C GLN A 123 1.29 -14.39 7.97
N ALA A 124 0.55 -15.19 7.20
CA ALA A 124 1.08 -16.38 6.53
C ALA A 124 1.77 -16.05 5.19
N LEU A 125 1.56 -14.84 4.63
CA LEU A 125 2.05 -14.48 3.30
C LEU A 125 3.55 -14.20 3.31
N ARG A 126 4.31 -15.02 2.57
CA ARG A 126 5.78 -14.92 2.49
C ARG A 126 6.29 -14.07 1.34
N ALA A 127 5.62 -14.14 0.19
CA ALA A 127 6.07 -13.51 -1.05
C ALA A 127 4.89 -12.77 -1.71
N PRO A 128 4.56 -11.56 -1.25
CA PRO A 128 3.58 -10.72 -1.94
C PRO A 128 4.08 -10.37 -3.34
N ALA A 129 3.19 -10.37 -4.32
CA ALA A 129 3.52 -10.08 -5.71
C ALA A 129 2.37 -9.32 -6.40
N PRO A 130 2.68 -8.43 -7.38
CA PRO A 130 1.66 -7.61 -8.04
C PRO A 130 0.59 -8.39 -8.81
N ASP A 131 0.89 -9.62 -9.23
CA ASP A 131 0.02 -10.51 -10.03
C ASP A 131 -0.70 -11.58 -9.21
N ARG A 132 -0.55 -11.56 -7.88
CA ARG A 132 -1.15 -12.55 -6.96
C ARG A 132 -1.96 -11.87 -5.87
N ALA A 133 -2.98 -12.57 -5.39
CA ALA A 133 -3.80 -12.07 -4.30
C ALA A 133 -2.99 -12.05 -2.99
N SER A 134 -3.07 -10.96 -2.23
CA SER A 134 -2.47 -10.88 -0.90
C SER A 134 -3.38 -11.51 0.18
N ALA A 135 -4.69 -11.43 -0.04
CA ALA A 135 -5.70 -12.19 0.69
C ALA A 135 -6.97 -12.30 -0.15
N VAL A 136 -7.79 -13.29 0.19
CA VAL A 136 -9.12 -13.53 -0.36
C VAL A 136 -10.15 -13.24 0.72
N ALA A 137 -11.17 -12.45 0.38
CA ALA A 137 -12.19 -12.01 1.32
C ALA A 137 -13.51 -11.66 0.61
N GLU A 138 -14.62 -11.79 1.31
CA GLU A 138 -15.94 -11.37 0.83
C GLU A 138 -16.20 -9.87 1.11
N CYS A 139 -17.32 -9.33 0.64
CA CYS A 139 -17.66 -7.91 0.72
C CYS A 139 -17.77 -7.37 2.15
N ASP A 140 -18.23 -8.21 3.06
CA ASP A 140 -18.34 -7.98 4.49
C ASP A 140 -16.97 -7.93 5.17
N GLU A 141 -16.11 -8.91 4.93
CA GLU A 141 -14.73 -8.95 5.40
C GLU A 141 -13.92 -7.76 4.87
N LEU A 142 -14.06 -7.39 3.59
CA LEU A 142 -13.38 -6.24 3.00
C LEU A 142 -13.89 -4.90 3.58
N SER A 143 -15.20 -4.77 3.78
CA SER A 143 -15.80 -3.58 4.42
C SER A 143 -15.42 -3.46 5.89
N ALA A 144 -15.38 -4.58 6.61
CA ALA A 144 -14.90 -4.66 7.99
C ALA A 144 -13.42 -4.28 8.08
N PHE A 145 -12.59 -4.76 7.15
CA PHE A 145 -11.17 -4.43 7.08
C PHE A 145 -10.93 -2.95 6.82
N TYR A 146 -11.67 -2.37 5.86
CA TYR A 146 -11.66 -0.93 5.62
C TYR A 146 -12.02 -0.13 6.88
N ALA A 147 -13.11 -0.49 7.56
CA ALA A 147 -13.57 0.20 8.76
C ALA A 147 -12.56 0.07 9.94
N ALA A 148 -11.96 -1.11 10.10
CA ALA A 148 -10.92 -1.35 11.09
C ALA A 148 -9.70 -0.42 10.85
N LEU A 149 -9.22 -0.34 9.61
CA LEU A 149 -8.11 0.53 9.23
C LEU A 149 -8.46 2.01 9.39
N ALA A 150 -9.67 2.43 8.98
CA ALA A 150 -10.14 3.80 9.14
C ALA A 150 -9.98 4.26 10.59
N ARG A 151 -10.45 3.43 11.53
CA ARG A 151 -10.37 3.66 12.97
C ARG A 151 -8.95 3.63 13.50
N LEU A 152 -8.11 2.68 13.07
CA LEU A 152 -6.69 2.63 13.47
C LEU A 152 -5.94 3.89 13.01
N GLY A 153 -6.32 4.46 11.87
CA GLY A 153 -5.80 5.74 11.37
C GLY A 153 -6.42 6.99 12.01
N GLY A 154 -7.29 6.82 13.02
CA GLY A 154 -7.88 7.91 13.78
C GLY A 154 -9.14 8.53 13.18
N VAL A 155 -9.70 7.96 12.11
CA VAL A 155 -10.98 8.43 11.55
C VAL A 155 -12.13 7.61 12.14
N GLY A 156 -12.97 8.29 12.90
CA GLY A 156 -14.17 7.72 13.52
C GLY A 156 -15.34 7.61 12.56
N ASP A 157 -16.48 7.14 13.09
CA ASP A 157 -17.78 7.14 12.41
C ASP A 157 -17.84 6.39 11.06
N VAL A 158 -16.91 5.46 10.86
CA VAL A 158 -16.99 4.45 9.82
C VAL A 158 -17.66 3.20 10.38
N GLY A 159 -18.77 2.81 9.76
CA GLY A 159 -19.55 1.63 10.14
C GLY A 159 -19.93 0.79 8.93
N LEU A 160 -20.80 -0.19 9.16
CA LEU A 160 -21.29 -1.12 8.15
C LEU A 160 -22.79 -0.97 7.95
N LEU A 161 -23.23 -1.10 6.70
CA LEU A 161 -24.62 -1.37 6.36
C LEU A 161 -24.80 -2.85 5.97
N TRP A 162 -25.94 -3.45 6.31
CA TRP A 162 -26.30 -4.86 6.05
C TRP A 162 -25.30 -5.94 6.52
N PRO A 163 -24.86 -5.94 7.78
CA PRO A 163 -23.73 -6.78 8.22
C PRO A 163 -23.88 -8.30 8.05
N THR A 164 -25.09 -8.87 7.91
CA THR A 164 -25.27 -10.34 8.06
C THR A 164 -26.09 -11.06 6.98
N ALA A 165 -26.75 -10.37 6.05
CA ALA A 165 -27.71 -11.03 5.13
C ALA A 165 -27.80 -10.43 3.72
N ASN A 166 -27.15 -9.31 3.46
CA ASN A 166 -27.07 -8.73 2.12
C ASN A 166 -25.64 -8.29 1.87
N HIS A 167 -25.39 -7.68 0.71
CA HIS A 167 -24.12 -7.04 0.43
C HIS A 167 -23.75 -6.02 1.51
N THR A 168 -22.73 -6.33 2.29
CA THR A 168 -22.21 -5.43 3.32
C THR A 168 -21.35 -4.36 2.67
N VAL A 169 -21.61 -3.10 3.02
CA VAL A 169 -20.81 -1.95 2.58
C VAL A 169 -20.37 -1.12 3.77
N ALA A 170 -19.13 -0.63 3.72
CA ALA A 170 -18.67 0.36 4.66
C ALA A 170 -19.30 1.74 4.34
N VAL A 171 -19.57 2.51 5.38
CA VAL A 171 -20.12 3.86 5.28
C VAL A 171 -19.42 4.77 6.26
N TRP A 172 -18.93 5.90 5.77
CA TRP A 172 -18.42 6.99 6.58
C TRP A 172 -19.54 8.00 6.86
N ARG A 173 -19.83 8.22 8.14
CA ARG A 173 -20.85 9.18 8.57
C ARG A 173 -20.20 10.51 8.86
N LEU A 174 -20.80 11.56 8.35
CA LEU A 174 -20.37 12.93 8.59
C LEU A 174 -21.51 13.70 9.25
N PRO A 175 -21.29 14.26 10.45
CA PRO A 175 -22.31 15.05 11.11
C PRO A 175 -22.59 16.33 10.31
N GLY A 176 -23.84 16.77 10.27
CA GLY A 176 -24.21 18.01 9.60
C GLY A 176 -25.71 18.27 9.56
N PRO A 177 -26.14 19.54 9.43
CA PRO A 177 -27.53 19.88 9.16
C PRO A 177 -27.92 19.64 7.69
N PRO A 178 -29.20 19.36 7.39
CA PRO A 178 -30.29 19.07 8.34
C PRO A 178 -30.24 17.62 8.88
N ARG A 179 -29.36 16.77 8.32
CA ARG A 179 -29.09 15.40 8.76
C ARG A 179 -27.66 15.00 8.37
N GLU A 180 -27.12 13.99 9.04
CA GLU A 180 -25.82 13.40 8.70
C GLU A 180 -25.71 13.06 7.20
N ALA A 181 -24.52 13.22 6.63
CA ALA A 181 -24.20 12.62 5.35
C ALA A 181 -23.66 11.19 5.56
N ARG A 182 -23.97 10.31 4.62
CA ARG A 182 -23.58 8.89 4.63
C ARG A 182 -22.80 8.60 3.35
N VAL A 183 -21.49 8.68 3.43
CA VAL A 183 -20.59 8.44 2.29
C VAL A 183 -20.38 6.94 2.16
N VAL A 184 -20.92 6.35 1.09
CA VAL A 184 -20.78 4.91 0.82
C VAL A 184 -19.37 4.60 0.32
N VAL A 185 -18.77 3.55 0.86
CA VAL A 185 -17.42 3.09 0.51
C VAL A 185 -17.49 1.68 -0.08
N PRO A 186 -17.57 1.55 -1.41
CA PRO A 186 -17.80 0.25 -2.04
C PRO A 186 -16.51 -0.58 -2.21
N THR A 187 -16.33 -1.56 -1.33
CA THR A 187 -15.15 -2.42 -1.34
C THR A 187 -15.19 -3.51 -2.44
N THR A 188 -16.33 -3.69 -3.12
CA THR A 188 -16.48 -4.60 -4.27
C THR A 188 -17.38 -3.99 -5.34
N LEU A 189 -17.45 -4.61 -6.53
CA LEU A 189 -18.38 -4.23 -7.61
C LEU A 189 -19.74 -4.96 -7.54
N ILE A 190 -20.00 -5.73 -6.50
CA ILE A 190 -21.25 -6.46 -6.40
C ILE A 190 -22.37 -5.44 -6.19
N PHE A 191 -23.22 -5.29 -7.22
CA PHE A 191 -24.27 -4.26 -7.36
C PHE A 191 -23.79 -2.85 -7.72
N LEU A 192 -22.55 -2.68 -8.16
CA LEU A 192 -21.99 -1.38 -8.53
C LEU A 192 -21.34 -1.41 -9.90
N SER A 193 -21.55 -0.33 -10.65
CA SER A 193 -20.97 -0.14 -11.97
C SER A 193 -19.46 0.14 -11.88
N ARG A 194 -18.79 -0.04 -13.01
CA ARG A 194 -17.38 0.33 -13.16
C ARG A 194 -17.08 1.83 -12.98
N TYR A 195 -18.11 2.66 -12.90
CA TYR A 195 -17.99 4.11 -12.69
C TYR A 195 -18.24 4.49 -11.22
N ASP A 196 -18.61 3.53 -10.37
CA ASP A 196 -18.83 3.76 -8.97
C ASP A 196 -17.50 3.80 -8.19
N SER A 197 -17.32 4.90 -7.47
CA SER A 197 -16.12 5.20 -6.70
C SER A 197 -16.49 5.58 -5.26
N PHE A 198 -15.52 6.10 -4.52
CA PHE A 198 -15.68 6.61 -3.17
C PHE A 198 -16.84 7.62 -3.10
N GLY A 199 -17.83 7.36 -2.23
CA GLY A 199 -19.02 8.19 -2.11
C GLY A 199 -20.01 8.06 -3.27
N THR A 200 -20.04 6.91 -3.95
CA THR A 200 -21.02 6.60 -5.01
C THR A 200 -22.48 6.84 -4.57
N ARG A 201 -23.32 7.21 -5.55
CA ARG A 201 -24.78 7.30 -5.45
C ARG A 201 -25.52 6.10 -6.06
N GLY A 202 -24.80 5.15 -6.68
CA GLY A 202 -25.38 3.88 -7.15
C GLY A 202 -25.93 3.03 -6.00
N PHE A 203 -25.52 3.39 -4.79
CA PHE A 203 -25.98 2.83 -3.54
C PHE A 203 -26.77 3.88 -2.74
N ASP A 204 -28.00 3.58 -2.33
CA ASP A 204 -28.76 4.48 -1.45
C ASP A 204 -28.55 4.09 0.03
N PRO A 205 -27.74 4.86 0.80
CA PRO A 205 -27.43 4.54 2.20
C PRO A 205 -28.62 4.77 3.16
N TRP A 206 -29.73 5.33 2.68
CA TRP A 206 -30.94 5.57 3.48
C TRP A 206 -31.95 4.42 3.41
N LYS A 207 -31.77 3.46 2.49
CA LYS A 207 -32.54 2.21 2.50
C LYS A 207 -32.32 1.40 3.78
N GLN A 208 -31.22 1.63 4.49
CA GLN A 208 -30.98 1.11 5.83
C GLN A 208 -31.17 2.19 6.88
N LYS A 209 -32.00 1.89 7.87
CA LYS A 209 -32.25 2.78 9.00
C LYS A 209 -31.03 2.89 9.90
N ARG A 210 -30.30 1.78 10.08
CA ARG A 210 -29.20 1.65 11.04
C ARG A 210 -27.86 1.46 10.33
N ILE A 211 -26.87 2.22 10.78
CA ILE A 211 -25.45 1.94 10.53
C ILE A 211 -24.91 1.23 11.76
N TYR A 212 -24.25 0.10 11.54
CA TYR A 212 -23.63 -0.68 12.61
C TYR A 212 -22.22 -0.18 12.84
N PRO A 213 -21.89 0.41 14.01
CA PRO A 213 -20.53 0.84 14.30
C PRO A 213 -19.57 -0.34 14.24
N TYR A 214 -18.41 -0.16 13.60
CA TYR A 214 -17.38 -1.19 13.58
C TYR A 214 -16.38 -0.98 14.72
N ALA A 215 -16.70 -1.51 15.91
CA ALA A 215 -15.89 -1.32 17.11
C ALA A 215 -14.96 -2.51 17.44
N ARG A 216 -14.89 -3.53 16.57
CA ARG A 216 -14.11 -4.74 16.81
C ARG A 216 -12.61 -4.49 16.77
N ASN A 217 -11.88 -5.13 17.68
CA ASN A 217 -10.41 -5.12 17.73
C ASN A 217 -9.86 -6.36 17.03
N ASP A 218 -10.04 -6.45 15.71
CA ASP A 218 -9.61 -7.62 14.93
C ASP A 218 -8.08 -7.79 14.87
N ILE A 219 -7.32 -6.74 15.19
CA ILE A 219 -5.86 -6.75 15.24
C ILE A 219 -5.36 -5.81 16.35
N ALA A 220 -4.34 -6.22 17.08
CA ALA A 220 -3.68 -5.35 18.06
C ALA A 220 -2.74 -4.37 17.33
N PRO A 221 -2.68 -3.08 17.72
CA PRO A 221 -1.73 -2.13 17.14
C PRO A 221 -0.26 -2.56 17.28
N THR A 222 0.06 -3.34 18.33
CA THR A 222 1.39 -3.90 18.60
C THR A 222 1.69 -5.18 17.83
N GLN A 223 0.70 -5.77 17.16
CA GLN A 223 0.92 -6.95 16.32
C GLN A 223 1.93 -6.59 15.22
N ARG A 224 2.88 -7.49 14.96
CA ARG A 224 3.87 -7.32 13.90
C ARG A 224 3.34 -7.86 12.58
N LEU A 225 3.69 -7.20 11.48
CA LEU A 225 3.38 -7.65 10.12
C LEU A 225 4.65 -8.19 9.45
N PRO A 226 4.55 -9.21 8.59
CA PRO A 226 5.70 -9.67 7.82
C PRO A 226 6.39 -8.52 7.06
N PRO A 227 7.73 -8.37 7.14
CA PRO A 227 8.44 -7.26 6.52
C PRO A 227 8.20 -7.14 5.01
N ALA A 228 8.25 -8.27 4.30
CA ALA A 228 8.03 -8.31 2.86
C ALA A 228 6.63 -7.82 2.47
N LEU A 229 5.61 -8.22 3.24
CA LEU A 229 4.24 -7.73 3.07
C LEU A 229 4.18 -6.22 3.31
N THR A 230 4.73 -5.75 4.43
CA THR A 230 4.66 -4.33 4.78
C THR A 230 5.36 -3.46 3.73
N ALA A 231 6.53 -3.87 3.26
CA ALA A 231 7.27 -3.21 2.19
C ALA A 231 6.45 -3.17 0.90
N PHE A 232 5.84 -4.30 0.50
CA PHE A 232 4.96 -4.37 -0.66
C PHE A 232 3.78 -3.39 -0.54
N LEU A 233 3.01 -3.44 0.55
CA LEU A 233 1.80 -2.62 0.72
C LEU A 233 2.12 -1.12 0.71
N LEU A 234 3.22 -0.71 1.34
CA LEU A 234 3.68 0.68 1.33
C LEU A 234 4.18 1.12 -0.04
N ALA A 235 4.97 0.29 -0.73
CA ALA A 235 5.42 0.59 -2.08
C ALA A 235 4.25 0.76 -3.05
N GLN A 236 3.19 -0.04 -2.92
CA GLN A 236 1.98 0.17 -3.74
C GLN A 236 1.30 1.51 -3.40
N ALA A 237 1.15 1.85 -2.12
CA ALA A 237 0.59 3.15 -1.71
C ALA A 237 1.42 4.33 -2.23
N ASP A 238 2.75 4.24 -2.21
CA ASP A 238 3.65 5.26 -2.73
C ASP A 238 3.41 5.53 -4.22
N ARG A 239 3.18 4.47 -5.00
CA ARG A 239 3.02 4.52 -6.47
C ARG A 239 1.63 4.92 -6.93
N TYR A 240 0.60 4.68 -6.13
CA TYR A 240 -0.79 4.84 -6.56
C TYR A 240 -1.56 5.97 -5.86
N ALA A 241 -1.19 6.36 -4.63
CA ALA A 241 -2.05 7.24 -3.81
C ALA A 241 -2.35 8.62 -4.44
N ASP A 242 -1.46 9.11 -5.32
CA ASP A 242 -1.60 10.42 -5.96
C ASP A 242 -2.41 10.39 -7.27
N ALA A 243 -2.62 9.23 -7.87
CA ALA A 243 -3.36 9.09 -9.13
C ALA A 243 -4.85 9.34 -8.93
N SER A 244 -5.56 9.76 -9.97
CA SER A 244 -7.00 10.00 -9.96
C SER A 244 -7.81 8.73 -9.71
N GLY A 245 -8.97 8.87 -9.05
CA GLY A 245 -9.88 7.74 -8.83
C GLY A 245 -10.29 7.04 -10.13
N LEU A 246 -10.44 7.78 -11.24
CA LEU A 246 -10.76 7.19 -12.55
C LEU A 246 -9.63 6.29 -13.08
N SER A 247 -8.38 6.75 -12.99
CA SER A 247 -7.22 5.96 -13.41
C SER A 247 -7.03 4.74 -12.52
N LEU A 248 -7.18 4.90 -11.20
CA LEU A 248 -7.11 3.80 -10.24
C LEU A 248 -8.21 2.76 -10.47
N GLN A 249 -9.44 3.18 -10.76
CA GLN A 249 -10.55 2.30 -11.10
C GLN A 249 -10.25 1.44 -12.35
N ARG A 250 -9.69 2.03 -13.42
CA ARG A 250 -9.30 1.29 -14.63
C ARG A 250 -8.18 0.29 -14.37
N LEU A 251 -7.17 0.69 -13.61
CA LEU A 251 -6.08 -0.21 -13.21
C LEU A 251 -6.58 -1.34 -12.30
N ARG A 252 -7.54 -1.04 -11.42
CA ARG A 252 -8.21 -2.01 -10.56
C ARG A 252 -8.92 -3.09 -11.38
N GLU A 253 -9.67 -2.72 -12.42
CA GLU A 253 -10.32 -3.69 -13.32
C GLU A 253 -9.33 -4.63 -14.01
N LEU A 254 -8.19 -4.10 -14.46
CA LEU A 254 -7.14 -4.91 -15.05
C LEU A 254 -6.52 -5.87 -14.03
N ARG A 255 -6.24 -5.36 -12.81
CA ARG A 255 -5.70 -6.18 -11.72
C ARG A 255 -6.67 -7.27 -11.29
N GLU A 256 -7.95 -6.93 -11.11
CA GLU A 256 -9.02 -7.86 -10.79
C GLU A 256 -9.09 -8.99 -11.83
N GLY A 257 -9.00 -8.67 -13.12
CA GLY A 257 -8.96 -9.67 -14.19
C GLY A 257 -7.77 -10.62 -14.06
N VAL A 258 -6.60 -10.12 -13.67
CA VAL A 258 -5.43 -10.97 -13.37
C VAL A 258 -5.66 -11.85 -12.16
N LEU A 259 -6.12 -11.28 -11.04
CA LEU A 259 -6.35 -12.02 -9.79
C LEU A 259 -7.45 -13.08 -9.90
N LYS A 260 -8.42 -12.89 -10.81
CA LYS A 260 -9.49 -13.85 -11.11
C LYS A 260 -9.15 -14.79 -12.26
N GLY A 261 -7.99 -14.62 -12.91
CA GLY A 261 -7.54 -15.47 -14.02
C GLY A 261 -8.25 -15.23 -15.35
N SER A 262 -9.03 -14.15 -15.49
CA SER A 262 -9.67 -13.78 -16.76
C SER A 262 -8.75 -12.96 -17.68
N LEU A 263 -7.61 -12.48 -17.17
CA LEU A 263 -6.53 -11.87 -17.91
C LEU A 263 -5.19 -12.46 -17.48
N SER A 264 -4.29 -12.69 -18.43
CA SER A 264 -2.86 -12.82 -18.10
C SER A 264 -2.26 -11.47 -17.71
N ALA A 265 -1.16 -11.48 -16.95
CA ALA A 265 -0.43 -10.27 -16.61
C ALA A 265 0.06 -9.50 -17.87
N ALA A 266 0.46 -10.22 -18.92
CA ALA A 266 0.86 -9.63 -20.19
C ALA A 266 -0.29 -8.88 -20.90
N GLU A 267 -1.49 -9.46 -20.92
CA GLU A 267 -2.68 -8.81 -21.49
C GLU A 267 -3.08 -7.57 -20.68
N ALA A 268 -3.04 -7.65 -19.35
CA ALA A 268 -3.29 -6.53 -18.46
C ALA A 268 -2.28 -5.39 -18.72
N ALA A 269 -0.99 -5.69 -18.83
CA ALA A 269 0.05 -4.71 -19.18
C ALA A 269 -0.20 -4.06 -20.55
N SER A 270 -0.61 -4.85 -21.56
CA SER A 270 -0.92 -4.35 -22.91
C SER A 270 -2.12 -3.41 -22.90
N ARG A 271 -3.19 -3.75 -22.17
CA ARG A 271 -4.38 -2.89 -22.00
C ARG A 271 -4.04 -1.60 -21.24
N ALA A 272 -3.27 -1.70 -20.15
CA ALA A 272 -2.81 -0.55 -19.38
C ALA A 272 -1.96 0.40 -20.22
N ARG A 273 -1.10 -0.11 -21.12
CA ARG A 273 -0.33 0.72 -22.05
C ARG A 273 -1.23 1.57 -22.94
N ARG A 274 -2.24 0.97 -23.57
CA ARG A 274 -3.20 1.71 -24.42
C ARG A 274 -3.97 2.76 -23.63
N GLN A 275 -4.39 2.43 -22.39
CA GLN A 275 -5.06 3.38 -21.51
C GLN A 275 -4.15 4.55 -21.11
N ARG A 276 -2.87 4.28 -20.85
CA ARG A 276 -1.84 5.30 -20.56
C ARG A 276 -1.58 6.23 -21.74
N GLU A 277 -1.52 5.71 -22.96
CA GLU A 277 -1.32 6.49 -24.18
C GLU A 277 -2.47 7.46 -24.47
N ALA A 278 -3.67 7.17 -23.95
CA ALA A 278 -4.83 8.05 -24.04
C ALA A 278 -4.89 9.12 -22.93
N LEU A 279 -3.96 9.13 -21.96
CA LEU A 279 -3.94 10.13 -20.90
C LEU A 279 -3.31 11.45 -21.39
N PRO A 280 -3.80 12.61 -20.91
CA PRO A 280 -3.18 13.88 -21.21
C PRO A 280 -1.79 13.98 -20.55
N ALA A 281 -0.85 14.65 -21.23
CA ALA A 281 0.53 14.82 -20.74
C ALA A 281 0.61 15.47 -19.34
N GLY A 282 -0.36 16.32 -18.99
CA GLY A 282 -0.46 16.97 -17.68
C GLY A 282 -0.88 16.04 -16.52
N ALA A 283 -1.33 14.81 -16.79
CA ALA A 283 -1.77 13.86 -15.76
C ALA A 283 -0.58 13.04 -15.19
N ALA A 284 0.44 13.72 -14.67
CA ALA A 284 1.70 13.11 -14.26
C ALA A 284 1.54 11.94 -13.26
N ALA A 285 0.68 12.09 -12.25
CA ALA A 285 0.43 11.04 -11.26
C ALA A 285 -0.23 9.80 -11.87
N ASP A 286 -1.16 9.99 -12.80
CA ASP A 286 -1.82 8.89 -13.51
C ASP A 286 -0.82 8.17 -14.42
N LEU A 287 -0.04 8.93 -15.21
CA LEU A 287 1.01 8.39 -16.06
C LEU A 287 2.01 7.55 -15.26
N ALA A 288 2.41 8.00 -14.06
CA ALA A 288 3.29 7.27 -13.17
C ALA A 288 2.65 5.96 -12.65
N ALA A 289 1.39 6.02 -12.21
CA ALA A 289 0.64 4.84 -11.75
C ALA A 289 0.51 3.77 -12.85
N TYR A 290 0.17 4.17 -14.08
CA TYR A 290 0.12 3.25 -15.22
C TYR A 290 1.49 2.68 -15.56
N THR A 291 2.55 3.49 -15.52
CA THR A 291 3.92 3.02 -15.80
C THR A 291 4.33 1.94 -14.80
N HIS A 292 4.14 2.18 -13.51
CA HIS A 292 4.39 1.20 -12.45
C HIS A 292 3.55 -0.08 -12.64
N PHE A 293 2.26 0.04 -12.95
CA PHE A 293 1.42 -1.14 -13.22
C PHE A 293 1.95 -1.98 -14.38
N ILE A 294 2.34 -1.35 -15.49
CA ILE A 294 2.86 -2.03 -16.69
C ILE A 294 4.16 -2.78 -16.37
N GLU A 295 5.05 -2.17 -15.59
CA GLU A 295 6.32 -2.78 -15.16
C GLU A 295 6.10 -3.96 -14.21
N ALA A 296 5.22 -3.76 -13.22
CA ALA A 296 4.85 -4.78 -12.25
C ALA A 296 4.24 -6.03 -12.92
N MET A 297 3.33 -5.85 -13.88
CA MET A 297 2.71 -6.93 -14.64
C MET A 297 3.68 -7.67 -15.59
N ARG A 298 4.86 -7.12 -15.85
CA ARG A 298 5.91 -7.78 -16.66
C ARG A 298 6.92 -8.55 -15.83
N GLY A 299 6.73 -8.64 -14.51
CA GLY A 299 7.74 -9.18 -13.60
C GLY A 299 8.97 -8.28 -13.47
N ARG A 300 8.87 -7.00 -13.87
CA ARG A 300 9.93 -5.99 -13.75
C ARG A 300 9.59 -4.94 -12.68
N GLY A 301 8.92 -5.35 -11.61
CA GLY A 301 8.81 -4.51 -10.41
C GLY A 301 10.19 -4.28 -9.81
N PRO A 302 10.44 -3.15 -9.11
CA PRO A 302 11.74 -2.92 -8.50
C PRO A 302 12.07 -4.07 -7.56
N ALA A 303 13.32 -4.54 -7.61
CA ALA A 303 13.86 -5.35 -6.53
C ALA A 303 13.61 -4.58 -5.23
N LEU A 304 12.97 -5.24 -4.28
CA LEU A 304 12.93 -4.71 -2.92
C LEU A 304 14.35 -4.90 -2.39
N ASP A 305 15.12 -3.80 -2.38
CA ASP A 305 16.41 -3.76 -1.66
C ASP A 305 16.19 -3.95 -0.15
#